data_AF-A0A7V3FD06-F1
#
_entry.id   AF-A0A7V3FD06-F1
#
_cell.length_a   1.000
_cell.length_b   1.000
_cell.length_c   1.000
_cell.angle_alpha   90.00
_cell.angle_beta   90.00
_cell.angle_gamma   90.00
#
_symmetry.space_group_name_H-M   'P 1'
#
loop_
_entity.id
_entity.type
_entity.pdbx_description
1 polymer ?
#
loop_
_entity_poly.entity_id
_entity_poly.type
_entity_poly.pdbx_seq_one_letter_code
_entity_poly.pdbx_strand_id
1 'polypeptide(L)'
;MRKTTLYLSPELKEAVEREARRRGVAEAEVMREAIAAAVSRPAPRPGIFTSQEPLAGRIDELLALFNRTEPEHEAVRDAVAGLAGPLVVSPYVVAELDHLVATRVGVEAELAVLLELAGGAYDLAHLDASDLERASAVIARYADQGIGVADASIVVLADRGRTREVLTLDRRRFEVLRPLSGGRFRLVP
;
A
#
# COMPACT_ATOMS: atom_id res chain seq x y z
N MET A 1 -20.65 20.88 -16.53
CA MET A 1 -20.73 19.44 -16.17
C MET A 1 -21.54 18.71 -17.22
N ARG A 2 -21.11 17.51 -17.63
CA ARG A 2 -21.86 16.62 -18.53
C ARG A 2 -22.58 15.57 -17.67
N LYS A 3 -23.91 15.42 -17.82
CA LYS A 3 -24.69 14.44 -17.06
C LYS A 3 -24.43 13.03 -17.62
N THR A 4 -24.11 12.09 -16.74
CA THR A 4 -23.85 10.69 -17.06
C THR A 4 -24.54 9.82 -16.00
N THR A 5 -25.16 8.72 -16.45
CA THR A 5 -25.80 7.73 -15.56
C THR A 5 -24.85 6.56 -15.34
N LEU A 6 -24.60 6.20 -14.07
CA LEU A 6 -23.78 5.06 -13.66
C LEU A 6 -24.66 4.06 -12.91
N TYR A 7 -24.53 2.78 -13.25
CA TYR A 7 -25.16 1.69 -12.52
C TYR A 7 -24.18 1.16 -11.47
N LEU A 8 -24.65 1.02 -10.23
CA LEU A 8 -23.89 0.44 -9.13
C LEU A 8 -24.52 -0.90 -8.75
N SER A 9 -23.71 -1.85 -8.29
CA SER A 9 -24.26 -3.04 -7.62
C SER A 9 -24.93 -2.63 -6.30
N PRO A 10 -25.90 -3.42 -5.78
CA PRO A 10 -26.52 -3.14 -4.48
C PRO A 10 -25.49 -2.96 -3.36
N GLU A 11 -24.47 -3.81 -3.32
CA GLU A 11 -23.42 -3.79 -2.29
C GLU A 11 -22.59 -2.51 -2.36
N LEU A 12 -22.27 -2.06 -3.57
CA LEU A 12 -21.51 -0.82 -3.77
C LEU A 12 -22.34 0.41 -3.42
N LYS A 13 -23.63 0.41 -3.74
CA LYS A 13 -24.57 1.48 -3.37
C LYS A 13 -24.66 1.60 -1.85
N GLU A 14 -24.82 0.49 -1.14
CA GLU A 14 -24.83 0.49 0.33
C GLU A 14 -23.50 0.98 0.93
N ALA A 15 -22.36 0.61 0.33
CA ALA A 15 -21.05 1.08 0.76
C ALA A 15 -20.92 2.61 0.62
N VAL A 16 -21.38 3.18 -0.49
CA VAL A 16 -21.41 4.63 -0.72
C VAL A 16 -22.32 5.33 0.31
N GLU A 17 -23.49 4.78 0.61
CA GLU A 17 -24.40 5.34 1.62
C GLU A 17 -23.81 5.32 3.04
N ARG A 18 -23.10 4.25 3.40
CA ARG A 18 -22.41 4.16 4.70
C ARG A 18 -21.31 5.21 4.79
N GLU A 19 -20.52 5.36 3.73
CA GLU A 19 -19.41 6.30 3.69
C GLU A 19 -19.88 7.77 3.69
N ALA A 20 -20.93 8.07 2.92
CA ALA A 20 -21.57 9.38 2.91
C ALA A 20 -22.06 9.79 4.31
N ARG A 21 -22.74 8.86 5.01
CA ARG A 21 -23.17 9.07 6.39
C ARG A 21 -22.00 9.28 7.35
N ARG A 22 -20.96 8.46 7.26
CA ARG A 22 -19.76 8.56 8.10
C ARG A 22 -19.08 9.92 7.97
N ARG A 23 -19.05 10.47 6.75
CA ARG A 23 -18.39 11.74 6.43
C ARG A 23 -19.30 12.97 6.54
N GLY A 24 -20.62 12.78 6.68
CA GLY A 24 -21.59 13.87 6.68
C GLY A 24 -21.70 14.61 5.33
N VAL A 25 -21.43 13.93 4.22
CA VAL A 25 -21.47 14.49 2.86
C VAL A 25 -22.51 13.79 1.99
N ALA A 26 -22.85 14.37 0.84
CA ALA A 26 -23.74 13.72 -0.12
C ALA A 26 -23.06 12.51 -0.78
N GLU A 27 -23.83 11.46 -1.11
CA GLU A 27 -23.33 10.30 -1.84
C GLU A 27 -22.67 10.67 -3.19
N ALA A 28 -23.21 11.69 -3.86
CA ALA A 28 -22.64 12.24 -5.09
C ALA A 28 -21.24 12.81 -4.90
N GLU A 29 -20.93 13.32 -3.70
CA GLU A 29 -19.59 13.80 -3.37
C GLU A 29 -18.63 12.64 -3.19
N VAL A 30 -19.02 11.61 -2.43
CA VAL A 30 -18.25 10.37 -2.29
C VAL A 30 -17.94 9.76 -3.65
N MET A 31 -18.95 9.64 -4.52
CA MET A 31 -18.77 9.11 -5.87
C MET A 31 -17.85 9.98 -6.73
N ARG A 32 -18.01 11.31 -6.71
CA ARG A 32 -17.17 12.24 -7.49
C ARG A 32 -15.71 12.17 -7.07
N GLU A 33 -15.44 12.23 -5.77
CA GLU A 33 -14.07 12.15 -5.25
C GLU A 33 -13.44 10.80 -5.57
N ALA A 34 -14.18 9.68 -5.39
CA ALA A 34 -13.68 8.36 -5.73
C ALA A 34 -13.35 8.23 -7.22
N ILE A 35 -14.20 8.77 -8.11
CA ILE A 35 -13.94 8.78 -9.56
C ILE A 35 -12.74 9.69 -9.87
N ALA A 36 -12.68 10.90 -9.31
CA ALA A 36 -11.59 11.84 -9.53
C ALA A 36 -10.23 11.24 -9.13
N ALA A 37 -10.17 10.62 -7.95
CA ALA A 37 -9.00 9.90 -7.46
C ALA A 37 -8.65 8.69 -8.34
N ALA A 38 -9.62 8.05 -8.99
CA ALA A 38 -9.37 6.94 -9.91
C ALA A 38 -8.85 7.39 -11.28
N VAL A 39 -9.28 8.56 -11.79
CA VAL A 39 -8.98 9.01 -13.17
C VAL A 39 -7.79 9.96 -13.27
N SER A 40 -7.39 10.63 -12.19
CA SER A 40 -6.23 11.54 -12.15
C SER A 40 -5.22 11.04 -11.13
N ARG A 41 -4.31 10.15 -11.56
CA ARG A 41 -3.23 9.66 -10.70
C ARG A 41 -1.87 10.11 -11.23
N PRO A 42 -1.11 10.93 -10.48
CA PRO A 42 0.28 11.19 -10.81
C PRO A 42 1.12 9.92 -10.62
N ALA A 43 2.24 9.82 -11.34
CA ALA A 43 3.20 8.74 -11.11
C ALA A 43 3.91 8.93 -9.76
N PRO A 44 4.31 7.84 -9.06
CA PRO A 44 5.17 7.91 -7.89
C PRO A 44 6.45 8.70 -8.18
N ARG A 45 6.87 9.58 -7.26
CA ARG A 45 8.17 10.26 -7.35
C ARG A 45 9.22 9.45 -6.57
N PRO A 46 10.14 8.76 -7.25
CA PRO A 46 11.24 8.07 -6.58
C PRO A 46 12.28 9.08 -6.08
N GLY A 47 13.04 8.69 -5.05
CA GLY A 47 14.26 9.40 -4.67
C GLY A 47 14.03 10.76 -3.99
N ILE A 48 13.03 10.84 -3.13
CA ILE A 48 12.61 12.06 -2.43
C ILE A 48 13.54 12.47 -1.28
N PHE A 49 14.46 11.60 -0.83
CA PHE A 49 15.53 11.96 0.10
C PHE A 49 16.81 11.14 -0.13
N THR A 50 17.86 11.45 0.64
CA THR A 50 19.15 10.72 0.69
C THR A 50 19.57 10.53 2.14
N SER A 51 20.04 9.33 2.53
CA SER A 51 20.73 9.09 3.81
C SER A 51 22.21 8.75 3.60
N GLN A 52 23.06 9.02 4.59
CA GLN A 52 24.49 8.65 4.55
C GLN A 52 24.77 7.20 4.95
N GLU A 53 23.84 6.56 5.66
CA GLU A 53 23.90 5.14 6.02
C GLU A 53 22.76 4.36 5.36
N PRO A 54 23.00 3.15 4.81
CA PRO A 54 21.94 2.26 4.33
C PRO A 54 21.01 1.88 5.49
N LEU A 55 19.71 2.04 5.30
CA LEU A 55 18.72 1.81 6.36
C LEU A 55 18.20 0.39 6.27
N ALA A 56 18.96 -0.59 6.77
CA ALA A 56 18.50 -1.98 6.78
C ALA A 56 17.35 -2.18 7.79
N GLY A 57 16.15 -2.56 7.32
CA GLY A 57 15.12 -3.11 8.20
C GLY A 57 13.71 -3.17 7.61
N ARG A 58 13.15 -4.39 7.50
CA ARG A 58 11.73 -4.83 7.39
C ARG A 58 10.79 -4.13 6.39
N ILE A 59 11.02 -2.89 5.98
CA ILE A 59 10.26 -2.11 4.97
C ILE A 59 11.27 -1.53 4.00
N ASP A 60 11.97 -2.45 3.35
CA ASP A 60 13.13 -2.10 2.55
C ASP A 60 12.68 -1.51 1.19
N GLU A 61 11.44 -1.74 0.74
CA GLU A 61 10.99 -1.36 -0.62
C GLU A 61 10.62 0.11 -0.76
N LEU A 62 9.72 0.62 0.09
CA LEU A 62 9.34 2.04 0.04
C LEU A 62 10.53 2.90 0.44
N LEU A 63 11.33 2.40 1.37
CA LEU A 63 12.55 3.06 1.77
C LEU A 63 13.58 3.08 0.62
N ALA A 64 13.80 1.97 -0.09
CA ALA A 64 14.60 1.95 -1.31
C ALA A 64 14.01 2.81 -2.44
N LEU A 65 12.69 2.89 -2.58
CA LEU A 65 12.05 3.77 -3.57
C LEU A 65 12.32 5.25 -3.27
N PHE A 66 12.29 5.65 -2.00
CA PHE A 66 12.39 7.04 -1.57
C PHE A 66 13.81 7.53 -1.29
N ASN A 67 14.71 6.64 -0.90
CA ASN A 67 16.08 6.95 -0.59
C ASN A 67 17.01 6.64 -1.77
N ARG A 68 17.58 7.67 -2.41
CA ARG A 68 18.42 7.48 -3.61
C ARG A 68 19.75 6.77 -3.34
N THR A 69 20.16 6.69 -2.08
CA THR A 69 21.43 6.05 -1.70
C THR A 69 21.25 4.57 -1.36
N GLU A 70 20.03 4.05 -1.35
CA GLU A 70 19.81 2.61 -1.16
C GLU A 70 20.32 1.83 -2.38
N PRO A 71 21.08 0.74 -2.17
CA PRO A 71 21.62 -0.08 -3.26
C PRO A 71 20.53 -0.58 -4.22
N GLU A 72 19.34 -0.88 -3.70
CA GLU A 72 18.21 -1.42 -4.45
C GLU A 72 17.34 -0.32 -5.11
N HIS A 73 17.68 0.97 -4.93
CA HIS A 73 16.87 2.10 -5.41
C HIS A 73 16.50 1.98 -6.89
N GLU A 74 17.48 1.74 -7.76
CA GLU A 74 17.27 1.65 -9.21
C GLU A 74 16.37 0.46 -9.57
N ALA A 75 16.58 -0.69 -8.95
CA ALA A 75 15.77 -1.89 -9.20
C ALA A 75 14.32 -1.71 -8.77
N VAL A 76 14.09 -1.11 -7.60
CA VAL A 76 12.73 -0.82 -7.11
C VAL A 76 12.06 0.25 -7.96
N ARG A 77 12.78 1.31 -8.34
CA ARG A 77 12.26 2.35 -9.23
C ARG A 77 11.79 1.78 -10.56
N ASP A 78 12.61 0.95 -11.18
CA ASP A 78 12.30 0.35 -12.48
C ASP A 78 11.14 -0.65 -12.39
N ALA A 79 11.07 -1.43 -11.30
CA ALA A 79 9.93 -2.29 -11.02
C ALA A 79 8.63 -1.48 -10.89
N VAL A 80 8.65 -0.39 -10.11
CA VAL A 80 7.49 0.50 -9.95
C VAL A 80 7.07 1.16 -11.26
N ALA A 81 8.03 1.60 -12.08
CA ALA A 81 7.76 2.19 -13.39
C ALA A 81 7.12 1.19 -14.38
N GLY A 82 7.37 -0.11 -14.20
CA GLY A 82 6.81 -1.18 -15.02
C GLY A 82 5.40 -1.65 -14.60
N LEU A 83 4.86 -1.21 -13.46
CA LEU A 83 3.56 -1.65 -12.97
C LEU A 83 2.41 -1.02 -13.78
N ALA A 84 1.46 -1.83 -14.19
CA ALA A 84 0.28 -1.40 -14.97
C ALA A 84 -0.85 -0.81 -14.09
N GLY A 85 -0.58 -0.47 -12.83
CA GLY A 85 -1.60 -0.05 -11.87
C GLY A 85 -1.01 0.61 -10.62
N PRO A 86 -1.88 1.14 -9.74
CA PRO A 86 -1.45 1.84 -8.55
C PRO A 86 -0.78 0.90 -7.53
N LEU A 87 0.21 1.44 -6.81
CA LEU A 87 0.79 0.77 -5.66
C LEU A 87 -0.19 0.85 -4.48
N VAL A 88 -0.69 -0.31 -4.06
CA VAL A 88 -1.52 -0.43 -2.85
C VAL A 88 -0.59 -0.52 -1.64
N VAL A 89 -0.74 0.40 -0.69
CA VAL A 89 0.11 0.49 0.50
C VAL A 89 -0.73 0.29 1.74
N SER A 90 -0.32 -0.65 2.59
CA SER A 90 -0.97 -0.90 3.89
C SER A 90 -0.68 0.23 4.88
N PRO A 91 -1.65 0.68 5.70
CA PRO A 91 -1.42 1.67 6.74
C PRO A 91 -0.42 1.19 7.80
N TYR A 92 -0.27 -0.13 8.00
CA TYR A 92 0.76 -0.68 8.89
C TYR A 92 2.17 -0.52 8.31
N VAL A 93 2.30 -0.63 6.99
CA VAL A 93 3.55 -0.35 6.28
C VAL A 93 3.88 1.14 6.34
N VAL A 94 2.89 2.02 6.20
CA VAL A 94 3.08 3.47 6.39
C VAL A 94 3.57 3.78 7.81
N ALA A 95 2.94 3.20 8.84
CA ALA A 95 3.30 3.45 10.22
C ALA A 95 4.73 2.97 10.57
N GLU A 96 5.12 1.81 10.09
CA GLU A 96 6.49 1.31 10.29
C GLU A 96 7.53 2.11 9.47
N LEU A 97 7.20 2.54 8.25
CA LEU A 97 8.07 3.41 7.43
C LEU A 97 8.29 4.76 8.10
N ASP A 98 7.21 5.40 8.56
CA ASP A 98 7.23 6.65 9.33
C ASP A 98 8.18 6.54 10.52
N HIS A 99 8.00 5.51 11.35
CA HIS A 99 8.85 5.25 12.50
C HIS A 99 10.33 5.07 12.12
N LEU A 100 10.63 4.31 11.07
CA LEU A 100 12.00 4.06 10.61
C LEU A 100 12.66 5.34 10.08
N VAL A 101 11.97 6.12 9.26
CA VAL A 101 12.53 7.36 8.68
C VAL A 101 12.72 8.43 9.76
N ALA A 102 11.74 8.61 10.65
CA ALA A 102 11.83 9.55 11.76
C ALA A 102 13.01 9.23 12.69
N THR A 103 13.21 7.96 13.03
CA THR A 103 14.25 7.54 13.99
C THR A 103 15.66 7.48 13.40
N ARG A 104 15.80 7.26 12.09
CA ARG A 104 17.12 7.02 11.47
C ARG A 104 17.58 8.09 10.50
N VAL A 105 16.67 8.89 9.95
CA VAL A 105 16.99 9.94 8.96
C VAL A 105 16.66 11.32 9.53
N GLY A 106 15.46 11.46 10.08
CA GLY A 106 14.99 12.68 10.73
C GLY A 106 13.71 13.24 10.12
N VAL A 107 13.16 14.24 10.81
CA VAL A 107 11.81 14.79 10.57
C VAL A 107 11.60 15.37 9.16
N GLU A 108 12.64 15.91 8.53
CA GLU A 108 12.52 16.46 7.17
C GLU A 108 12.22 15.37 6.14
N ALA A 109 12.88 14.21 6.26
CA ALA A 109 12.65 13.06 5.40
C ALA A 109 11.29 12.39 5.70
N GLU A 110 10.92 12.31 6.98
CA GLU A 110 9.60 11.82 7.42
C GLU A 110 8.47 12.62 6.75
N LEU A 111 8.52 13.95 6.84
CA LEU A 111 7.54 14.82 6.21
C LEU A 111 7.53 14.69 4.67
N ALA A 112 8.70 14.55 4.04
CA ALA A 112 8.79 14.34 2.60
C ALA A 112 8.11 13.04 2.16
N VAL A 113 8.30 11.95 2.90
CA VAL A 113 7.65 10.65 2.66
C VAL A 113 6.14 10.75 2.81
N LEU A 114 5.65 11.37 3.90
CA LEU A 114 4.21 11.50 4.14
C LEU A 114 3.53 12.36 3.06
N LEU A 115 4.17 13.45 2.64
CA LEU A 115 3.67 14.30 1.55
C LEU A 115 3.66 13.57 0.20
N GLU A 116 4.66 12.71 -0.06
CA GLU A 116 4.69 11.89 -1.27
C GLU A 116 3.58 10.84 -1.28
N LEU A 117 3.40 10.10 -0.18
CA LEU A 117 2.32 9.13 -0.03
C LEU A 117 0.93 9.79 -0.16
N ALA A 118 0.79 11.03 0.34
CA ALA A 118 -0.43 11.82 0.20
C ALA A 118 -0.64 12.41 -1.21
N GLY A 119 0.35 12.34 -2.10
CA GLY A 119 0.34 12.96 -3.43
C GLY A 119 -0.59 12.31 -4.45
N GLY A 120 -1.28 11.22 -4.11
CA GLY A 120 -2.26 10.54 -4.95
C GLY A 120 -1.68 9.51 -5.93
N ALA A 121 -0.37 9.26 -5.87
CA ALA A 121 0.31 8.23 -6.64
C ALA A 121 0.12 6.81 -6.06
N TYR A 122 -0.26 6.74 -4.79
CA TYR A 122 -0.43 5.49 -4.02
C TYR A 122 -1.90 5.29 -3.65
N ASP A 123 -2.32 4.02 -3.61
CA ASP A 123 -3.60 3.63 -3.04
C ASP A 123 -3.39 3.24 -1.57
N LEU A 124 -3.61 4.20 -0.67
CA LEU A 124 -3.50 3.97 0.77
C LEU A 124 -4.71 3.15 1.23
N ALA A 125 -4.45 1.86 1.50
CA ALA A 125 -5.51 0.90 1.75
C ALA A 125 -6.26 1.21 3.04
N HIS A 126 -7.60 1.17 2.97
CA HIS A 126 -8.42 1.04 4.18
C HIS A 126 -8.40 -0.42 4.65
N LEU A 127 -8.21 -0.64 5.95
CA LEU A 127 -8.32 -1.95 6.61
C LEU A 127 -9.31 -1.85 7.76
N ASP A 128 -10.29 -2.76 7.78
CA ASP A 128 -11.31 -2.80 8.81
C ASP A 128 -11.11 -3.97 9.80
N ALA A 129 -12.09 -4.19 10.69
CA ALA A 129 -12.04 -5.27 11.67
C ALA A 129 -12.02 -6.67 11.02
N SER A 130 -12.69 -6.85 9.89
CA SER A 130 -12.67 -8.13 9.16
C SER A 130 -11.30 -8.37 8.53
N ASP A 131 -10.68 -7.33 7.99
CA ASP A 131 -9.31 -7.44 7.47
C ASP A 131 -8.31 -7.80 8.59
N LEU A 132 -8.48 -7.25 9.79
CA LEU A 132 -7.68 -7.59 10.97
C LEU A 132 -7.89 -9.04 11.43
N GLU A 133 -9.12 -9.52 11.45
CA GLU A 133 -9.43 -10.93 11.75
C GLU A 133 -8.72 -11.85 10.75
N ARG A 134 -8.80 -11.55 9.45
CA ARG A 134 -8.10 -12.30 8.40
C ARG A 134 -6.59 -12.24 8.56
N ALA A 135 -6.03 -11.07 8.88
CA ALA A 135 -4.59 -10.92 9.14
C ALA A 135 -4.16 -11.75 10.35
N SER A 136 -4.97 -11.80 11.42
CA SER A 136 -4.68 -12.64 12.60
C SER A 136 -4.63 -14.13 12.25
N ALA A 137 -5.51 -14.60 11.36
CA ALA A 137 -5.49 -15.98 10.88
C ALA A 137 -4.23 -16.28 10.05
N VAL A 138 -3.74 -15.31 9.27
CA VAL A 138 -2.46 -15.43 8.56
C VAL A 138 -1.30 -15.52 9.54
N ILE A 139 -1.25 -14.66 10.57
CA ILE A 139 -0.21 -14.71 11.61
C ILE A 139 -0.23 -16.06 12.33
N ALA A 140 -1.41 -16.56 12.72
CA ALA A 140 -1.56 -17.85 13.37
C ALA A 140 -1.05 -19.01 12.50
N ARG A 141 -1.27 -18.95 11.18
CA ARG A 141 -0.79 -19.94 10.22
C ARG A 141 0.74 -19.98 10.11
N TYR A 142 1.40 -18.84 10.31
CA TYR A 142 2.85 -18.67 10.18
C TYR A 142 3.50 -18.29 11.52
N ALA A 143 2.97 -18.83 12.63
CA ALA A 143 3.37 -18.45 13.98
C ALA A 143 4.86 -18.71 14.27
N ASP A 144 5.45 -19.70 13.61
CA ASP A 144 6.87 -20.05 13.69
C ASP A 144 7.80 -19.08 12.94
N GLN A 145 7.25 -18.28 12.02
CA GLN A 145 7.99 -17.31 11.21
C GLN A 145 8.02 -15.90 11.82
N GLY A 146 7.25 -15.65 12.88
CA GLY A 146 7.23 -14.36 13.56
C GLY A 146 6.76 -13.20 12.69
N ILE A 147 5.86 -13.44 11.73
CA ILE A 147 5.33 -12.38 10.86
C ILE A 147 4.45 -11.39 11.63
N GLY A 148 4.55 -10.12 11.25
CA GLY A 148 3.77 -9.03 11.86
C GLY A 148 2.47 -8.75 11.13
N VAL A 149 1.69 -7.80 11.67
CA VAL A 149 0.45 -7.32 11.03
C VAL A 149 0.72 -6.62 9.69
N ALA A 150 1.89 -5.99 9.52
CA ALA A 150 2.31 -5.43 8.23
C ALA A 150 2.37 -6.51 7.15
N ASP A 151 3.15 -7.58 7.36
CA ASP A 151 3.26 -8.72 6.45
C ASP A 151 1.90 -9.39 6.17
N ALA A 152 1.15 -9.66 7.24
CA ALA A 152 -0.16 -10.32 7.14
C ALA A 152 -1.17 -9.45 6.37
N SER A 153 -1.13 -8.13 6.55
CA SER A 153 -2.00 -7.21 5.81
C SER A 153 -1.70 -7.21 4.32
N ILE A 154 -0.44 -7.39 3.90
CA ILE A 154 -0.08 -7.51 2.47
C ILE A 154 -0.73 -8.77 1.87
N VAL A 155 -0.73 -9.89 2.60
CA VAL A 155 -1.40 -11.14 2.15
C VAL A 155 -2.91 -10.93 1.99
N VAL A 156 -3.55 -10.23 2.93
CA VAL A 156 -4.99 -9.92 2.88
C VAL A 156 -5.31 -8.95 1.74
N LEU A 157 -4.50 -7.91 1.56
CA LEU A 157 -4.66 -6.92 0.49
C LEU A 157 -4.45 -7.52 -0.90
N ALA A 158 -3.47 -8.40 -1.06
CA ALA A 158 -3.23 -9.11 -2.31
C ALA A 158 -4.44 -9.96 -2.70
N ASP A 159 -5.04 -10.67 -1.74
CA ASP A 159 -6.26 -11.44 -1.98
C ASP A 159 -7.46 -10.53 -2.34
N ARG A 160 -7.65 -9.42 -1.60
CA ARG A 160 -8.71 -8.43 -1.87
C ARG A 160 -8.57 -7.79 -3.25
N GLY A 161 -7.35 -7.46 -3.64
CA GLY A 161 -7.01 -6.90 -4.95
C GLY A 161 -6.95 -7.94 -6.07
N ARG A 162 -7.19 -9.23 -5.78
CA ARG A 162 -7.06 -10.36 -6.72
C ARG A 162 -5.73 -10.36 -7.45
N THR A 163 -4.68 -9.96 -6.76
CA THR A 163 -3.31 -9.92 -7.29
C THR A 163 -2.45 -10.96 -6.58
N ARG A 164 -1.42 -11.41 -7.28
CA ARG A 164 -0.33 -12.19 -6.70
C ARG A 164 0.99 -11.44 -6.74
N GLU A 165 1.00 -10.23 -7.28
CA GLU A 165 2.19 -9.40 -7.39
C GLU A 165 2.42 -8.64 -6.09
N VAL A 166 3.62 -8.80 -5.53
CA VAL A 166 4.04 -8.13 -4.29
C VAL A 166 5.38 -7.47 -4.58
N LEU A 167 5.44 -6.15 -4.40
CA LEU A 167 6.70 -5.41 -4.38
C LEU A 167 7.37 -5.71 -3.03
N THR A 168 8.44 -6.51 -3.02
CA THR A 168 9.21 -6.82 -1.82
C THR A 168 10.69 -7.11 -2.07
N LEU A 169 11.56 -6.55 -1.23
CA LEU A 169 12.98 -6.88 -1.12
C LEU A 169 13.22 -8.03 -0.13
N ASP A 170 12.34 -8.24 0.86
CA ASP A 170 12.36 -9.45 1.72
C ASP A 170 11.72 -10.66 1.00
N ARG A 171 12.39 -11.07 -0.09
CA ARG A 171 11.93 -12.19 -0.92
C ARG A 171 11.80 -13.49 -0.14
N ARG A 172 12.73 -13.74 0.80
CA ARG A 172 12.74 -14.97 1.61
C ARG A 172 11.45 -15.11 2.42
N ARG A 173 10.96 -14.01 3.01
CA ARG A 173 9.73 -14.01 3.77
C ARG A 173 8.52 -14.30 2.88
N PHE A 174 8.37 -13.56 1.79
CA PHE A 174 7.20 -13.70 0.92
C PHE A 174 7.24 -14.97 0.03
N GLU A 175 8.39 -15.63 -0.11
CA GLU A 175 8.52 -16.96 -0.70
C GLU A 175 7.93 -18.07 0.17
N VAL A 176 7.83 -17.87 1.49
CA VAL A 176 7.19 -18.80 2.43
C VAL A 176 5.69 -18.53 2.53
N LEU A 177 5.30 -17.25 2.53
CA LEU A 177 3.90 -16.84 2.54
C LEU A 177 3.16 -17.30 1.27
N ARG A 178 1.87 -17.60 1.41
CA ARG A 178 1.02 -18.08 0.31
C ARG A 178 -0.19 -17.16 0.14
N PRO A 179 -0.57 -16.84 -1.11
CA PRO A 179 -1.85 -16.19 -1.37
C PRO A 179 -3.00 -16.99 -0.75
N LEU A 180 -4.00 -16.31 -0.21
CA LEU A 180 -5.19 -16.96 0.35
C LEU A 180 -5.97 -17.73 -0.72
N SER A 181 -5.97 -17.22 -1.95
CA SER A 181 -6.49 -17.88 -3.17
C SER A 181 -5.62 -19.03 -3.72
N GLY A 182 -4.55 -19.40 -3.01
CA GLY A 182 -3.63 -20.47 -3.41
C GLY A 182 -2.59 -20.08 -4.46
N GLY A 183 -1.61 -20.96 -4.67
CA GLY A 183 -0.46 -20.73 -5.54
C GLY A 183 0.71 -20.06 -4.82
N ARG A 184 1.47 -19.23 -5.54
CA ARG A 184 2.62 -18.46 -5.03
C ARG A 184 2.51 -17.00 -5.42
N PHE A 185 3.07 -16.11 -4.61
CA PHE A 185 3.27 -14.72 -5.00
C PHE A 185 4.29 -14.61 -6.13
N ARG A 186 4.12 -13.59 -6.97
CA ARG A 186 5.11 -13.07 -7.90
C ARG A 186 5.77 -11.88 -7.21
N LEU A 187 7.04 -12.00 -6.87
CA LEU A 187 7.77 -10.97 -6.12
C LEU A 187 8.55 -10.10 -7.08
N VAL A 188 8.47 -8.79 -6.88
CA VAL A 188 9.18 -7.76 -7.66
C VAL A 188 9.86 -6.75 -6.73
N PRO A 189 10.96 -6.09 -7.14
CA PRO A 189 11.90 -6.60 -8.13
C PRO A 189 12.36 -8.03 -7.77
#